data_AF-A0A3P8M3F4-F1
#
_entry.id   AF-A0A3P8M3F4-F1
#
_cell.length_a   1.000
_cell.length_b   1.000
_cell.length_c   1.000
_cell.angle_alpha   90.00
_cell.angle_beta   90.00
_cell.angle_gamma   90.00
#
_symmetry.space_group_name_H-M   'P 1'
#
loop_
_entity.id
_entity.type
_entity.pdbx_description
1 polymer ?
#
loop_
_entity_poly.entity_id
_entity_poly.type
_entity_poly.pdbx_seq_one_letter_code
_entity_poly.pdbx_strand_id
1 'polypeptide(L)' 'MLPHRLKETRLRTGLSQQKLGILTGIDKATASARMNQYERGIHPPLISRWPASWRK' A
#
# COMPACT_ATOMS: atom_id res chain seq x y z
N MET A 1 0.74 -10.17 2.70
CA MET A 1 0.89 -9.77 1.29
C MET A 1 2.39 -9.76 0.98
N LEU A 2 2.83 -10.40 -0.11
CA LEU A 2 4.23 -10.29 -0.54
C LEU A 2 4.49 -8.85 -1.00
N PRO A 3 5.58 -8.17 -0.54
CA PRO A 3 5.89 -6.78 -0.90
C PRO A 3 5.90 -6.54 -2.42
N HIS A 4 6.32 -7.55 -3.19
CA HIS A 4 6.34 -7.52 -4.64
C HIS A 4 4.95 -7.36 -5.26
N ARG A 5 3.95 -8.12 -4.80
CA ARG A 5 2.57 -8.06 -5.33
C ARG A 5 1.90 -6.74 -5.02
N LEU A 6 2.33 -6.08 -3.94
CA LEU A 6 1.78 -4.79 -3.59
C LEU A 6 2.15 -3.71 -4.61
N LYS A 7 3.45 -3.64 -4.92
CA LYS A 7 3.96 -2.69 -5.92
C LYS A 7 3.35 -2.94 -7.30
N GLU A 8 3.24 -4.20 -7.71
CA GLU A 8 2.59 -4.57 -8.98
C GLU A 8 1.13 -4.16 -9.04
N THR A 9 0.36 -4.44 -7.99
CA THR A 9 -1.07 -4.07 -7.93
C THR A 9 -1.23 -2.55 -7.95
N ARG A 10 -0.36 -1.82 -7.24
CA ARG A 10 -0.32 -0.36 -7.27
C ARG A 10 -0.03 0.19 -8.67
N LEU A 11 0.94 -0.38 -9.38
CA LEU A 11 1.28 0.03 -10.74
C LEU A 11 0.16 -0.28 -11.73
N ARG A 12 -0.47 -1.46 -11.62
CA ARG A 12 -1.60 -1.86 -12.48
C ARG A 12 -2.84 -0.98 -12.31
N THR A 13 -2.99 -0.38 -11.13
CA THR A 13 -4.09 0.55 -10.81
C THR A 13 -3.71 2.02 -11.01
N GLY A 14 -2.47 2.32 -11.41
CA GLY A 14 -2.01 3.68 -11.68
C GLY A 14 -1.95 4.58 -10.43
N LEU A 15 -1.83 4.00 -9.23
CA LEU A 15 -1.82 4.77 -7.98
C LEU A 15 -0.40 5.16 -7.56
N SER A 16 -0.24 6.36 -7.02
CA SER A 16 0.99 6.72 -6.30
C SER A 16 1.00 6.08 -4.90
N GLN A 17 2.19 5.90 -4.32
CA GLN A 17 2.34 5.41 -2.94
C GLN A 17 1.54 6.28 -1.95
N GLN A 18 1.59 7.60 -2.12
CA GLN A 18 0.81 8.51 -1.29
C GLN A 18 -0.71 8.28 -1.45
N LYS A 19 -1.21 8.18 -2.68
CA LYS A 19 -2.64 7.99 -2.94
C LYS A 19 -3.14 6.65 -2.38
N LEU A 20 -2.32 5.61 -2.50
CA LEU A 20 -2.60 4.30 -1.90
C LEU A 20 -2.66 4.35 -0.37
N GLY A 21 -1.70 5.05 0.27
CA GLY A 21 -1.73 5.24 1.72
C GLY A 21 -2.98 6.00 2.18
N ILE A 22 -3.38 7.06 1.47
CA ILE A 22 -4.60 7.82 1.78
C ILE A 22 -5.85 6.94 1.67
N LEU A 23 -5.95 6.11 0.62
CA LEU A 23 -7.09 5.20 0.41
C LEU A 23 -7.19 4.11 1.49
N THR A 24 -6.08 3.76 2.13
CA THR A 24 -6.03 2.83 3.28
C THR A 24 -6.17 3.57 4.63
N GLY A 25 -6.54 4.85 4.61
CA GLY A 25 -6.77 5.69 5.78
C GLY A 25 -5.47 6.12 6.50
N ILE A 26 -4.33 6.10 5.83
CA ILE A 26 -3.08 6.66 6.36
C ILE A 26 -3.07 8.16 6.08
N ASP A 27 -2.62 8.93 7.07
CA ASP A 27 -2.48 10.38 6.92
C ASP A 27 -1.61 10.75 5.72
N LYS A 28 -2.01 11.78 4.97
CA LYS A 28 -1.36 12.22 3.72
C LYS A 28 0.13 12.53 3.91
N ALA A 29 0.54 13.03 5.07
CA ALA A 29 1.93 13.36 5.36
C ALA A 29 2.81 12.11 5.55
N THR A 30 2.23 10.98 5.98
CA THR A 30 2.97 9.73 6.26
C THR A 30 2.68 8.61 5.26
N ALA A 31 1.69 8.78 4.40
CA ALA A 31 1.20 7.80 3.44
C ALA A 31 2.29 7.26 2.50
N SER A 32 3.12 8.13 1.92
CA SER A 32 4.20 7.74 1.01
C SER A 32 5.27 6.91 1.71
N ALA A 33 5.73 7.37 2.89
CA ALA A 33 6.75 6.70 3.67
C ALA A 33 6.31 5.30 4.13
N ARG A 34 5.08 5.17 4.64
CA ARG A 34 4.53 3.86 5.06
C ARG A 34 4.34 2.91 3.89
N MET A 35 3.83 3.38 2.74
CA MET A 35 3.72 2.53 1.55
C MET A 35 5.09 2.06 1.06
N ASN A 36 6.11 2.92 1.07
CA ASN A 36 7.46 2.52 0.72
C ASN A 36 8.02 1.43 1.66
N GLN A 37 7.77 1.52 2.97
CA GLN A 37 8.14 0.48 3.93
C GLN A 37 7.43 -0.85 3.67
N TYR A 38 6.15 -0.81 3.30
CA TYR A 38 5.38 -2.02 2.94
C TYR A 38 5.85 -2.64 1.63
N GLU A 39 6.12 -1.84 0.59
CA GLU A 39 6.67 -2.30 -0.69
C GLU A 39 8.08 -2.88 -0.58
N ARG A 40 8.86 -2.43 0.41
CA ARG A 40 10.22 -2.94 0.70
C ARG A 40 10.23 -4.12 1.68
N GLY A 41 9.07 -4.50 2.23
CA GLY A 41 8.97 -5.59 3.20
C GLY A 41 9.57 -5.30 4.56
N ILE A 42 9.85 -4.02 4.88
CA ILE A 42 10.39 -3.61 6.19
C ILE A 42 9.32 -3.80 7.27
N HIS A 43 8.06 -3.48 6.94
CA HIS A 43 6.92 -3.73 7.81
C HIS A 43 5.83 -4.48 7.06
N PRO A 44 5.21 -5.50 7.68
CA PRO A 44 4.05 -6.15 7.09
C PRO A 44 2.86 -5.18 7.11
N PRO A 45 2.16 -4.98 5.97
CA PRO A 45 0.93 -4.22 5.98
C PRO A 45 -0.16 -4.98 6.76
N LEU A 46 -0.88 -4.28 7.63
CA LEU A 46 -2.07 -4.84 8.29
C LEU A 46 -3.16 -5.02 7.23
N ILE A 47 -3.42 -6.27 6.84
CA ILE A 47 -4.32 -6.64 5.73
C ILE A 47 -5.74 -6.09 5.93
N SER A 48 -6.18 -5.90 7.18
CA SER A 48 -7.53 -5.40 7.50
C SER A 48 -7.79 -4.00 6.94
N ARG A 49 -6.76 -3.18 6.76
CA ARG A 49 -6.89 -1.79 6.29
C ARG A 49 -6.99 -1.64 4.78
N TRP A 50 -6.92 -2.76 4.03
CA TRP A 50 -6.90 -2.76 2.57
C TRP A 50 -8.30 -2.91 1.99
N PRO A 51 -8.61 -2.25 0.86
CA PRO A 51 -9.85 -2.50 0.14
C PRO A 51 -9.96 -3.98 -0.25
N ALA A 52 -11.18 -4.53 -0.23
CA ALA A 52 -11.44 -5.94 -0.53
C ALA A 52 -10.88 -6.38 -1.90
N SER A 53 -10.88 -5.49 -2.87
CA SER A 53 -10.34 -5.71 -4.22
C SER A 53 -8.81 -5.93 -4.26
N TRP A 54 -8.10 -5.66 -3.17
CA TRP A 54 -6.64 -5.73 -3.06
C TRP A 54 -6.15 -6.86 -2.15
N ARG A 55 -7.06 -7.64 -1.55
CA ARG A 55 -6.74 -8.73 -0.61
C ARG A 55 -6.41 -10.08 -1.29
N LYS A 56 -6.39 -10.15 -2.63
CA LYS A 56 -6.11 -11.37 -3.43
C LYS A 56 -4.65 -11.51 -3.86
#